data_AF-A0A819G2S8-F1
#
_entry.id   AF-A0A819G2S8-F1
#
_cell.length_a   1.000
_cell.length_b   1.000
_cell.length_c   1.000
_cell.angle_alpha   90.00
_cell.angle_beta   90.00
_cell.angle_gamma   90.00
#
_symmetry.space_group_name_H-M   'P 1'
#
loop_
_entity.id
_entity.type
_entity.pdbx_description
1 polymer ?
#
loop_
_entity_poly.entity_id
_entity_poly.type
_entity_poly.pdbx_seq_one_letter_code
_entity_poly.pdbx_strand_id
1 'polypeptide(L)'
;MVRMLLHRYEPDLEVLNNIFFGDANPSRQIFLNVSVLWVATSTNDFETVRLLVEHGANVNHRTKTNSTPLRGACYNGNVDMARYLIENGADAHLAKDSNDTNLMVSVCHKHLNMVTYLVDELKCDVNECDSNGRSALYDAVTCGSIELVEFLLERGARNFRAVVDQMSPLMWAAERRRSDLVDAISPYCSLLERIEAQELLASAFICGSRDDHAFDQSFKHFSRAFELRTIHNLSKATKSATNKIFDNRHECQTIEQLEEIHSNTDQLYIEALLVRERLLGSTNEEYRYSLCYRGAILADKGQYDQAVAYWIYEFGLCQQYSIPIDPKYLRRFAALFSGMLYKTKSIPMEALFTIIKATTEELEHDKQNFNDNLSTLLFLITIVGQFLIKNIASTADCRIFFSLLHSICCRHYTKLDSKMSLLHLALNTQTWVDDYHIKRICKYPCFQTTRILLQCGASVNAFDIIKNTPLHVIVSSKSSYDESILKLLCDAGAHLDFVNAFGETPIDLATRPDIKQLLKSRMKLSLKCLCAQLIRKKNVQFHDQIAVSLINFVEKH
;
A
#
# COMPACT_ATOMS: atom_id res chain seq x y z
N MET A 1 -39.88 10.49 -21.52
CA MET A 1 -40.39 10.43 -20.12
C MET A 1 -40.17 11.74 -19.39
N VAL A 2 -38.93 12.25 -19.24
CA VAL A 2 -38.63 13.51 -18.53
C VAL A 2 -39.48 14.70 -19.02
N ARG A 3 -39.53 14.95 -20.33
CA ARG A 3 -40.38 16.00 -20.93
C ARG A 3 -41.86 15.93 -20.51
N MET A 4 -42.42 14.71 -20.40
CA MET A 4 -43.80 14.50 -19.97
C MET A 4 -43.97 14.82 -18.48
N LEU A 5 -43.01 14.43 -17.65
CA LEU A 5 -43.06 14.70 -16.21
C LEU A 5 -43.03 16.20 -15.92
N LEU A 6 -42.12 16.92 -16.59
CA LEU A 6 -41.95 18.37 -16.42
C LEU A 6 -43.21 19.16 -16.84
N HIS A 7 -43.72 18.96 -18.05
CA HIS A 7 -44.86 19.73 -18.55
C HIS A 7 -46.21 19.40 -17.90
N ARG A 8 -46.38 18.18 -17.35
CA ARG A 8 -47.69 17.74 -16.83
C ARG A 8 -47.81 17.81 -15.32
N TYR A 9 -46.71 17.68 -14.59
CA TYR A 9 -46.74 17.51 -13.13
C TYR A 9 -45.93 18.55 -12.37
N GLU A 10 -45.17 19.44 -13.04
CA GLU A 10 -44.34 20.49 -12.43
C GLU A 10 -43.58 19.99 -11.17
N PRO A 11 -42.80 18.90 -11.28
CA PRO A 11 -42.15 18.31 -10.12
C PRO A 11 -41.08 19.25 -9.57
N ASP A 12 -40.88 19.20 -8.24
CA ASP A 12 -39.76 19.89 -7.59
C ASP A 12 -38.42 19.30 -8.08
N LEU A 13 -37.64 20.13 -8.77
CA LEU A 13 -36.36 19.75 -9.38
C LEU A 13 -35.19 19.73 -8.38
N GLU A 14 -35.40 20.29 -7.19
CA GLU A 14 -34.39 20.40 -6.14
C GLU A 14 -34.45 19.24 -5.14
N VAL A 15 -35.26 18.21 -5.43
CA VAL A 15 -35.28 16.98 -4.64
C VAL A 15 -33.93 16.26 -4.74
N LEU A 16 -33.26 16.20 -3.60
CA LEU A 16 -31.93 15.62 -3.47
C LEU A 16 -31.97 14.10 -3.39
N ASN A 17 -31.14 13.46 -4.22
CA ASN A 17 -31.05 12.02 -4.28
C ASN A 17 -29.65 11.53 -3.92
N ASN A 18 -29.57 10.28 -3.45
CA ASN A 18 -28.31 9.57 -3.31
C ASN A 18 -28.23 8.55 -4.45
N ILE A 19 -27.25 8.71 -5.34
CA ILE A 19 -27.15 7.89 -6.56
C ILE A 19 -25.83 7.13 -6.61
N PHE A 20 -25.85 6.05 -7.38
CA PHE A 20 -24.69 5.23 -7.70
C PHE A 20 -24.39 5.35 -9.19
N PHE A 21 -23.13 5.60 -9.55
CA PHE A 21 -22.67 5.51 -10.94
C PHE A 21 -21.85 4.22 -11.16
N GLY A 22 -22.11 3.52 -12.27
CA GLY A 22 -21.32 2.37 -12.74
C GLY A 22 -22.05 1.01 -12.72
N ASP A 23 -21.58 0.09 -13.57
CA ASP A 23 -22.01 -1.31 -13.59
C ASP A 23 -21.33 -2.11 -12.47
N ALA A 24 -22.15 -2.82 -11.67
CA ALA A 24 -21.88 -3.97 -10.78
C ALA A 24 -20.46 -4.22 -10.18
N ASN A 25 -19.60 -3.22 -9.99
CA ASN A 25 -18.28 -3.34 -9.35
C ASN A 25 -18.39 -2.97 -7.85
N PRO A 26 -17.62 -3.61 -6.93
CA PRO A 26 -17.77 -3.43 -5.47
C PRO A 26 -17.38 -2.05 -4.93
N SER A 27 -16.60 -1.26 -5.67
CA SER A 27 -16.19 0.11 -5.32
C SER A 27 -17.22 1.14 -5.77
N ARG A 28 -18.48 0.97 -5.34
CA ARG A 28 -19.56 1.89 -5.70
C ARG A 28 -19.31 3.28 -5.09
N GLN A 29 -19.00 4.26 -5.94
CA GLN A 29 -18.94 5.65 -5.49
C GLN A 29 -20.36 6.17 -5.32
N ILE A 30 -20.73 6.46 -4.08
CA ILE A 30 -22.04 7.01 -3.73
C ILE A 30 -21.95 8.53 -3.84
N PHE A 31 -22.76 9.12 -4.71
CA PHE A 31 -22.91 10.56 -4.77
C PHE A 31 -24.12 10.95 -3.93
N LEU A 32 -23.85 11.70 -2.87
CA LEU A 32 -24.85 12.11 -1.89
C LEU A 32 -25.33 13.52 -2.18
N ASN A 33 -26.64 13.74 -1.96
CA ASN A 33 -27.30 15.02 -2.19
C ASN A 33 -27.07 15.56 -3.61
N VAL A 34 -27.39 14.78 -4.64
CA VAL A 34 -27.32 15.24 -6.03
C VAL A 34 -28.68 15.73 -6.52
N SER A 35 -28.68 16.83 -7.29
CA SER A 35 -29.87 17.28 -8.04
C SER A 35 -30.00 16.52 -9.35
N VAL A 36 -31.21 16.47 -9.91
CA VAL A 36 -31.47 15.83 -11.21
C VAL A 36 -30.67 16.48 -12.35
N LEU A 37 -30.44 17.80 -12.27
CA LEU A 37 -29.61 18.52 -13.23
C LEU A 37 -28.14 18.08 -13.15
N TRP A 38 -27.61 17.91 -11.93
CA TRP A 38 -26.25 17.39 -11.75
C TRP A 38 -26.10 15.98 -12.34
N VAL A 39 -27.11 15.12 -12.20
CA VAL A 39 -27.08 13.78 -12.82
C VAL A 39 -27.03 13.90 -14.34
N ALA A 40 -27.92 14.69 -14.94
CA ALA A 40 -28.03 14.85 -16.39
C ALA A 40 -26.72 15.39 -17.02
N THR A 41 -26.10 16.38 -16.39
CA THR A 41 -24.78 16.89 -16.80
C THR A 41 -23.67 15.85 -16.66
N SER A 42 -23.66 15.09 -15.56
CA SER A 42 -22.65 14.04 -15.32
C SER A 42 -22.78 12.85 -16.28
N THR A 43 -23.99 12.54 -16.74
CA THR A 43 -24.25 11.53 -17.78
C THR A 43 -24.13 12.07 -19.20
N ASN A 44 -23.76 13.34 -19.38
CA ASN A 44 -23.65 14.01 -20.67
C ASN A 44 -24.97 14.04 -21.49
N ASP A 45 -26.14 14.09 -20.84
CA ASP A 45 -27.45 14.15 -21.50
C ASP A 45 -27.90 15.60 -21.71
N PHE A 46 -27.42 16.21 -22.80
CA PHE A 46 -27.64 17.62 -23.06
C PHE A 46 -29.12 17.99 -23.29
N GLU A 47 -29.90 17.10 -23.90
CA GLU A 47 -31.33 17.32 -24.13
C GLU A 47 -32.10 17.41 -22.81
N THR A 48 -31.79 16.51 -21.86
CA THR A 48 -32.38 16.56 -20.52
C THR A 48 -31.91 17.79 -19.75
N VAL A 49 -30.64 18.19 -19.87
CA VAL A 49 -30.13 19.43 -19.26
C VAL A 49 -30.92 20.65 -19.73
N ARG A 50 -31.13 20.82 -21.06
CA ARG A 50 -31.92 21.94 -21.58
C ARG A 50 -33.34 21.97 -21.01
N LEU A 51 -34.02 20.82 -21.03
CA LEU A 51 -35.38 20.72 -20.51
C LEU A 51 -35.46 21.08 -19.02
N LEU A 52 -34.50 20.63 -18.21
CA LEU A 52 -34.49 20.92 -16.76
C LEU A 52 -34.25 22.41 -16.48
N VAL A 53 -33.32 23.03 -17.20
CA VAL A 53 -33.00 24.46 -17.05
C VAL A 53 -34.18 25.33 -17.51
N GLU A 54 -34.83 24.98 -18.63
CA GLU A 54 -36.06 25.65 -19.11
C GLU A 54 -37.21 25.61 -18.09
N HIS A 55 -37.25 24.59 -17.23
CA HIS A 55 -38.24 24.45 -16.16
C HIS A 55 -37.74 24.96 -14.79
N GLY A 56 -36.64 25.74 -14.77
CA GLY A 56 -36.19 26.46 -13.58
C GLY A 56 -35.28 25.69 -12.63
N ALA A 57 -34.64 24.60 -13.07
CA ALA A 57 -33.64 23.91 -12.24
C ALA A 57 -32.49 24.84 -11.84
N ASN A 58 -32.01 24.72 -10.59
CA ASN A 58 -30.88 25.51 -10.11
C ASN A 58 -29.55 25.05 -10.76
N VAL A 59 -29.06 25.84 -11.72
CA VAL A 59 -27.80 25.59 -12.43
C VAL A 59 -26.55 25.59 -11.54
N ASN A 60 -26.63 26.17 -10.34
CA ASN A 60 -25.54 26.25 -9.37
C ASN A 60 -25.73 25.32 -8.15
N HIS A 61 -26.66 24.37 -8.23
CA HIS A 61 -26.86 23.39 -7.16
C HIS A 61 -25.55 22.66 -6.83
N ARG A 62 -25.22 22.47 -5.55
CA ARG A 62 -23.98 21.83 -5.12
C ARG A 62 -24.26 20.49 -4.43
N THR A 63 -23.54 19.46 -4.87
CA THR A 63 -23.50 18.17 -4.16
C THR A 63 -22.86 18.31 -2.78
N LYS A 64 -22.89 17.25 -1.95
CA LYS A 64 -22.14 17.24 -0.67
C LYS A 64 -20.65 17.52 -0.79
N THR A 65 -20.06 17.25 -1.95
CA THR A 65 -18.64 17.54 -2.22
C THR A 65 -18.43 18.87 -2.93
N ASN A 66 -19.45 19.73 -2.93
CA ASN A 66 -19.46 21.02 -3.60
C ASN A 66 -19.34 21.00 -5.14
N SER A 67 -19.44 19.83 -5.77
CA SER A 67 -19.51 19.68 -7.24
C SER A 67 -20.80 20.31 -7.80
N THR A 68 -20.68 21.08 -8.88
CA THR A 68 -21.79 21.76 -9.60
C THR A 68 -22.16 21.04 -10.90
N PRO A 69 -23.35 21.28 -11.49
CA PRO A 69 -23.70 20.77 -12.81
C PRO A 69 -22.69 21.17 -13.91
N LEU A 70 -22.19 22.40 -13.88
CA LEU A 70 -21.17 22.87 -14.81
C LEU A 70 -19.89 22.02 -14.73
N ARG A 71 -19.48 21.60 -13.53
CA ARG A 71 -18.36 20.67 -13.35
C ARG A 71 -18.60 19.33 -14.06
N GLY A 72 -19.83 18.84 -14.08
CA GLY A 72 -20.21 17.63 -14.84
C GLY A 72 -20.00 17.79 -16.34
N ALA A 73 -20.34 18.95 -16.90
CA ALA A 73 -20.06 19.28 -18.30
C ALA A 73 -18.55 19.37 -18.59
N CYS A 74 -17.78 20.00 -17.69
CA CYS A 74 -16.32 20.09 -17.77
C CYS A 74 -15.62 18.72 -17.69
N TYR A 75 -16.08 17.85 -16.80
CA TYR A 75 -15.62 16.46 -16.70
C TYR A 75 -15.80 15.69 -18.01
N ASN A 76 -16.94 15.90 -18.67
CA ASN A 76 -17.28 15.28 -19.95
C ASN A 76 -16.68 15.99 -21.18
N GLY A 77 -16.07 17.17 -21.00
CA GLY A 77 -15.53 17.97 -22.11
C GLY A 77 -16.58 18.57 -23.05
N ASN A 78 -17.85 18.63 -22.63
CA ASN A 78 -18.94 19.09 -23.48
C ASN A 78 -19.07 20.62 -23.42
N VAL A 79 -18.39 21.30 -24.37
CA VAL A 79 -18.36 22.77 -24.47
C VAL A 79 -19.74 23.37 -24.68
N ASP A 80 -20.58 22.76 -25.51
CA ASP A 80 -21.93 23.27 -25.80
C ASP A 80 -22.81 23.24 -24.55
N MET A 81 -22.71 22.16 -23.76
CA MET A 81 -23.42 22.04 -22.49
C MET A 81 -22.91 23.05 -21.47
N ALA A 82 -21.59 23.21 -21.34
CA ALA A 82 -21.02 24.20 -20.43
C ALA A 82 -21.45 25.63 -20.81
N ARG A 83 -21.38 25.96 -22.10
CA ARG A 83 -21.83 27.26 -22.64
C ARG A 83 -23.30 27.52 -22.32
N TYR A 84 -24.16 26.54 -22.59
CA TYR A 84 -25.58 26.65 -22.27
C TYR A 84 -25.84 26.86 -20.78
N LEU A 85 -25.15 26.13 -19.89
CA LEU A 85 -25.28 26.30 -18.45
C LEU A 85 -24.86 27.70 -18.00
N ILE A 86 -23.75 28.23 -18.53
CA ILE A 86 -23.24 29.57 -18.20
C ILE A 86 -24.16 30.66 -18.72
N GLU A 87 -24.69 30.54 -19.94
CA GLU A 87 -25.69 31.45 -20.49
C GLU A 87 -26.97 31.51 -19.63
N ASN A 88 -27.26 30.42 -18.90
CA ASN A 88 -28.36 30.33 -17.95
C ASN A 88 -27.96 30.60 -16.49
N GLY A 89 -26.80 31.23 -16.26
CA GLY A 89 -26.38 31.74 -14.95
C GLY A 89 -25.52 30.79 -14.10
N ALA A 90 -24.96 29.72 -14.69
CA ALA A 90 -23.98 28.91 -13.99
C ALA A 90 -22.69 29.70 -13.74
N ASP A 91 -22.18 29.66 -12.52
CA ASP A 91 -20.93 30.32 -12.14
C ASP A 91 -19.73 29.41 -12.41
N ALA A 92 -18.89 29.83 -13.37
CA ALA A 92 -17.70 29.11 -13.79
C ALA A 92 -16.61 29.02 -12.72
N HIS A 93 -16.63 29.90 -11.71
CA HIS A 93 -15.64 29.98 -10.65
C HIS A 93 -15.98 29.14 -9.42
N LEU A 94 -17.15 28.48 -9.39
CA LEU A 94 -17.49 27.55 -8.32
C LEU A 94 -16.65 26.28 -8.40
N ALA A 95 -15.70 26.16 -7.47
CA ALA A 95 -14.89 24.96 -7.29
C ALA A 95 -15.60 23.89 -6.43
N LYS A 96 -15.16 22.65 -6.64
CA LYS A 96 -15.45 21.53 -5.75
C LYS A 96 -14.70 21.75 -4.41
N ASP A 97 -15.00 20.94 -3.39
CA ASP A 97 -14.16 20.83 -2.20
C ASP A 97 -12.68 20.71 -2.58
N SER A 98 -11.80 21.16 -1.67
CA SER A 98 -10.35 21.24 -1.89
C SER A 98 -9.91 22.19 -3.01
N ASN A 99 -10.75 23.17 -3.40
CA ASN A 99 -10.46 24.16 -4.44
C ASN A 99 -10.15 23.54 -5.81
N ASP A 100 -10.68 22.35 -6.10
CA ASP A 100 -10.54 21.69 -7.40
C ASP A 100 -11.49 22.35 -8.42
N THR A 101 -10.92 23.07 -9.39
CA THR A 101 -11.62 23.98 -10.31
C THR A 101 -12.19 23.27 -11.54
N ASN A 102 -13.08 23.95 -12.26
CA ASN A 102 -13.59 23.47 -13.56
C ASN A 102 -12.48 23.35 -14.61
N LEU A 103 -11.44 24.19 -14.53
CA LEU A 103 -10.27 24.12 -15.39
C LEU A 103 -9.45 22.86 -15.09
N MET A 104 -9.13 22.59 -13.82
CA MET A 104 -8.36 21.41 -13.40
C MET A 104 -9.00 20.09 -13.83
N VAL A 105 -10.31 19.93 -13.61
CA VAL A 105 -11.01 18.71 -14.05
C VAL A 105 -10.99 18.54 -15.57
N SER A 106 -11.09 19.64 -16.34
CA SER A 106 -11.03 19.60 -17.80
C SER A 106 -9.64 19.19 -18.30
N VAL A 107 -8.59 19.70 -17.65
CA VAL A 107 -7.19 19.33 -17.91
C VAL A 107 -6.91 17.86 -17.56
N CYS A 108 -7.33 17.41 -16.37
CA CYS A 108 -7.18 16.01 -15.94
C CYS A 108 -7.76 15.01 -16.93
N HIS A 109 -8.89 15.37 -17.56
CA HIS A 109 -9.58 14.54 -18.55
C HIS A 109 -9.16 14.84 -20.00
N LYS A 110 -8.14 15.69 -20.20
CA LYS A 110 -7.51 16.01 -21.48
C LYS A 110 -8.43 16.71 -22.50
N HIS A 111 -9.41 17.47 -22.03
CA HIS A 111 -10.39 18.15 -22.89
C HIS A 111 -9.89 19.52 -23.33
N LEU A 112 -8.97 19.56 -24.31
CA LEU A 112 -8.36 20.82 -24.79
C LEU A 112 -9.40 21.87 -25.19
N ASN A 113 -10.44 21.50 -25.94
CA ASN A 113 -11.48 22.45 -26.36
C ASN A 113 -12.23 23.08 -25.16
N MET A 114 -12.47 22.30 -24.10
CA MET A 114 -13.07 22.82 -22.87
C MET A 114 -12.09 23.73 -22.13
N VAL A 115 -10.82 23.34 -22.05
CA VAL A 115 -9.76 24.17 -21.46
C VAL A 115 -9.64 25.50 -22.21
N THR A 116 -9.63 25.48 -23.54
CA THR A 116 -9.64 26.69 -24.36
C THR A 116 -10.86 27.56 -24.10
N TYR A 117 -12.06 26.97 -24.02
CA TYR A 117 -13.28 27.71 -23.69
C TYR A 117 -13.18 28.40 -22.32
N LEU A 118 -12.75 27.68 -21.28
CA LEU A 118 -12.63 28.21 -19.92
C LEU A 118 -11.57 29.32 -19.82
N VAL A 119 -10.42 29.17 -20.49
CA VAL A 119 -9.31 30.14 -20.40
C VAL A 119 -9.51 31.33 -21.33
N ASP A 120 -9.91 31.10 -22.58
CA ASP A 120 -9.93 32.13 -23.62
C ASP A 120 -11.21 32.93 -23.60
N GLU A 121 -12.35 32.25 -23.44
CA GLU A 121 -13.66 32.91 -23.45
C GLU A 121 -14.06 33.36 -22.05
N LEU A 122 -13.92 32.49 -21.04
CA LEU A 122 -14.37 32.80 -19.67
C LEU A 122 -13.31 33.45 -18.77
N LYS A 123 -12.05 33.54 -19.24
CA LYS A 123 -10.94 34.15 -18.49
C LYS A 123 -10.70 33.51 -17.11
N CYS A 124 -10.91 32.21 -16.97
CA CYS A 124 -10.51 31.48 -15.77
C CYS A 124 -8.99 31.63 -15.52
N ASP A 125 -8.60 31.83 -14.26
CA ASP A 125 -7.18 31.95 -13.91
C ASP A 125 -6.47 30.59 -14.00
N VAL A 126 -5.50 30.49 -14.90
CA VAL A 126 -4.69 29.29 -15.12
C VAL A 126 -3.76 28.96 -13.94
N ASN A 127 -3.58 29.91 -13.02
CA ASN A 127 -2.69 29.80 -11.85
C ASN A 127 -3.43 29.50 -10.55
N GLU A 128 -4.74 29.30 -10.56
CA GLU A 128 -5.46 28.78 -9.39
C GLU A 128 -4.90 27.41 -8.99
N CYS A 129 -4.84 27.18 -7.68
CA CYS A 129 -4.34 25.94 -7.09
C CYS A 129 -5.38 25.30 -6.16
N ASP A 130 -5.39 23.98 -6.15
CA ASP A 130 -6.14 23.19 -5.18
C ASP A 130 -5.55 23.36 -3.75
N SER A 131 -6.19 22.77 -2.75
CA SER A 131 -5.72 22.82 -1.35
C SER A 131 -4.35 22.17 -1.13
N ASN A 132 -3.86 21.38 -2.10
CA ASN A 132 -2.54 20.74 -2.09
C ASN A 132 -1.50 21.56 -2.87
N GLY A 133 -1.87 22.73 -3.41
CA GLY A 133 -0.99 23.56 -4.22
C GLY A 133 -0.82 23.06 -5.67
N ARG A 134 -1.68 22.18 -6.17
CA ARG A 134 -1.66 21.67 -7.55
C ARG A 134 -2.40 22.63 -8.45
N SER A 135 -1.76 23.04 -9.55
CA SER A 135 -2.32 23.92 -10.58
C SER A 135 -2.78 23.14 -11.82
N ALA A 136 -3.47 23.81 -12.74
CA ALA A 136 -3.79 23.23 -14.05
C ALA A 136 -2.54 22.74 -14.80
N LEU A 137 -1.40 23.44 -14.69
CA LEU A 137 -0.14 23.01 -15.32
C LEU A 137 0.39 21.71 -14.67
N TYR A 138 0.25 21.56 -13.36
CA TYR A 138 0.59 20.32 -12.66
C TYR A 138 -0.25 19.14 -13.20
N ASP A 139 -1.56 19.32 -13.34
CA ASP A 139 -2.46 18.29 -13.86
C ASP A 139 -2.15 17.92 -15.31
N ALA A 140 -1.78 18.90 -16.15
CA ALA A 140 -1.40 18.67 -17.55
C ALA A 140 -0.12 17.80 -17.65
N VAL A 141 0.86 18.04 -16.77
CA VAL A 141 2.09 17.23 -16.70
C VAL A 141 1.79 15.82 -16.20
N THR A 142 0.97 15.67 -15.15
CA THR A 142 0.67 14.35 -14.57
C THR A 142 -0.19 13.49 -15.49
N CYS A 143 -1.09 14.09 -16.28
CA CYS A 143 -1.83 13.38 -17.32
C CYS A 143 -0.98 13.17 -18.60
N GLY A 144 0.15 13.87 -18.71
CA GLY A 144 1.16 13.67 -19.75
C GLY A 144 0.81 14.29 -21.10
N SER A 145 -0.03 15.33 -21.14
CA SER A 145 -0.49 15.99 -22.37
C SER A 145 0.38 17.20 -22.72
N ILE A 146 1.23 17.07 -23.74
CA ILE A 146 2.11 18.15 -24.21
C ILE A 146 1.30 19.34 -24.73
N GLU A 147 0.23 19.09 -25.49
CA GLU A 147 -0.62 20.15 -26.07
C GLU A 147 -1.24 21.03 -24.97
N LEU A 148 -1.68 20.43 -23.86
CA LEU A 148 -2.22 21.18 -22.72
C LEU A 148 -1.13 21.96 -21.98
N VAL A 149 0.06 21.38 -21.83
CA VAL A 149 1.19 22.05 -21.20
C VAL A 149 1.59 23.29 -22.01
N GLU A 150 1.77 23.16 -23.31
CA GLU A 150 2.09 24.29 -24.21
C GLU A 150 1.00 25.35 -24.17
N PHE A 151 -0.27 24.96 -24.31
CA PHE A 151 -1.41 25.88 -24.24
C PHE A 151 -1.42 26.68 -22.93
N LEU A 152 -1.27 26.01 -21.78
CA LEU A 152 -1.29 26.67 -20.47
C LEU A 152 -0.09 27.62 -20.28
N LEU A 153 1.11 27.21 -20.72
CA LEU A 153 2.32 28.03 -20.62
C LEU A 153 2.22 29.30 -21.48
N GLU A 154 1.70 29.18 -22.71
CA GLU A 154 1.43 30.32 -23.60
C GLU A 154 0.45 31.32 -22.96
N ARG A 155 -0.42 30.86 -22.06
CA ARG A 155 -1.37 31.70 -21.31
C ARG A 155 -0.89 32.08 -19.91
N GLY A 156 0.41 31.94 -19.66
CA GLY A 156 1.05 32.45 -18.45
C GLY A 156 0.88 31.57 -17.22
N ALA A 157 0.63 30.27 -17.40
CA ALA A 157 0.71 29.31 -16.31
C ALA A 157 2.14 29.26 -15.74
N ARG A 158 2.25 29.24 -14.41
CA ARG A 158 3.51 29.26 -13.68
C ARG A 158 3.86 27.89 -13.11
N ASN A 159 5.16 27.61 -13.04
CA ASN A 159 5.73 26.36 -12.52
C ASN A 159 5.75 26.33 -10.97
N PHE A 160 4.59 26.35 -10.33
CA PHE A 160 4.50 26.34 -8.85
C PHE A 160 4.85 24.97 -8.26
N ARG A 161 5.52 24.97 -7.09
CA ARG A 161 5.71 23.73 -6.32
C ARG A 161 4.43 23.38 -5.56
N ALA A 162 3.95 22.16 -5.71
CA ALA A 162 2.84 21.63 -4.93
C ALA A 162 3.29 21.38 -3.48
N VAL A 163 2.38 21.56 -2.51
CA VAL A 163 2.68 21.45 -1.07
C VAL A 163 2.91 20.01 -0.64
N VAL A 164 2.11 19.07 -1.16
CA VAL A 164 2.10 17.66 -0.73
C VAL A 164 3.43 16.95 -1.02
N ASP A 165 3.98 17.25 -2.19
CA ASP A 165 5.10 16.53 -2.80
C ASP A 165 6.34 17.43 -2.97
N GLN A 166 6.21 18.74 -2.74
CA GLN A 166 7.27 19.75 -2.84
C GLN A 166 7.96 19.83 -4.21
N MET A 167 7.28 19.33 -5.24
CA MET A 167 7.74 19.29 -6.62
C MET A 167 6.94 20.25 -7.49
N SER A 168 7.62 20.92 -8.42
CA SER A 168 6.99 21.72 -9.47
C SER A 168 6.62 20.86 -10.69
N PRO A 169 5.73 21.33 -11.58
CA PRO A 169 5.44 20.66 -12.86
C PRO A 169 6.70 20.26 -13.64
N LEU A 170 7.72 21.11 -13.70
CA LEU A 170 9.00 20.79 -14.35
C LEU A 170 9.71 19.60 -13.67
N MET A 171 9.77 19.57 -12.33
CA MET A 171 10.37 18.47 -11.59
C MET A 171 9.57 17.18 -11.75
N TRP A 172 8.24 17.26 -11.83
CA TRP A 172 7.38 16.11 -12.11
C TRP A 172 7.58 15.55 -13.52
N ALA A 173 7.74 16.42 -14.52
CA ALA A 173 8.08 16.01 -15.88
C ALA A 173 9.42 15.26 -15.92
N ALA A 174 10.41 15.77 -15.18
CA ALA A 174 11.71 15.12 -15.03
C ALA A 174 11.60 13.73 -14.37
N GLU A 175 10.87 13.64 -13.25
CA GLU A 175 10.66 12.39 -12.52
C GLU A 175 9.95 11.32 -13.37
N ARG A 176 8.98 11.75 -14.19
CA ARG A 176 8.25 10.86 -15.10
C ARG A 176 9.01 10.52 -16.38
N ARG A 177 10.27 10.96 -16.51
CA ARG A 177 11.13 10.74 -17.68
C ARG A 177 10.54 11.28 -18.99
N ARG A 178 9.81 12.40 -18.89
CA ARG A 178 9.17 13.06 -20.02
C ARG A 178 10.02 14.23 -20.50
N SER A 179 11.07 13.90 -21.27
CA SER A 179 11.99 14.91 -21.81
C SER A 179 11.27 15.95 -22.67
N ASP A 180 10.24 15.55 -23.41
CA ASP A 180 9.34 16.43 -24.16
C ASP A 180 8.68 17.51 -23.29
N LEU A 181 8.15 17.11 -22.13
CA LEU A 181 7.55 18.04 -21.17
C LEU A 181 8.61 18.90 -20.48
N VAL A 182 9.77 18.33 -20.14
CA VAL A 182 10.90 19.09 -19.56
C VAL A 182 11.35 20.18 -20.52
N ASP A 183 11.49 19.87 -21.81
CA ASP A 183 11.93 20.81 -22.83
C ASP A 183 10.89 21.92 -23.06
N ALA A 184 9.60 21.60 -23.03
CA ALA A 184 8.52 22.59 -23.17
C ALA A 184 8.41 23.55 -21.98
N ILE A 185 8.59 23.05 -20.75
CA ILE A 185 8.43 23.86 -19.52
C ILE A 185 9.71 24.65 -19.21
N SER A 186 10.89 24.08 -19.51
CA SER A 186 12.20 24.67 -19.16
C SER A 186 12.34 26.16 -19.50
N PRO A 187 11.94 26.65 -20.70
CA PRO A 187 12.04 28.07 -21.06
C PRO A 187 11.33 29.04 -20.11
N TYR A 188 10.32 28.57 -19.39
CA TYR A 188 9.50 29.37 -18.47
C TYR A 188 10.00 29.35 -17.02
N CYS A 189 11.04 28.56 -16.70
CA CYS A 189 11.53 28.37 -15.33
C CYS A 189 12.86 29.11 -15.07
N SER A 190 13.27 29.20 -13.80
CA SER A 190 14.59 29.75 -13.47
C SER A 190 15.73 28.87 -13.99
N LEU A 191 16.88 29.45 -14.34
CA LEU A 191 18.03 28.68 -14.83
C LEU A 191 18.45 27.56 -13.86
N LEU A 192 18.45 27.84 -12.55
CA LEU A 192 18.79 26.85 -11.53
C LEU A 192 17.82 25.66 -11.57
N GLU A 193 16.51 25.93 -11.61
CA GLU A 193 15.51 24.86 -11.64
C GLU A 193 15.56 24.05 -12.94
N ARG A 194 15.92 24.67 -14.08
CA ARG A 194 16.18 23.94 -15.33
C ARG A 194 17.34 22.95 -15.16
N ILE A 195 18.43 23.37 -14.52
CA ILE A 195 19.59 22.52 -14.26
C ILE A 195 19.20 21.37 -13.32
N GLU A 196 18.52 21.68 -12.22
CA GLU A 196 18.05 20.67 -11.26
C GLU A 196 17.09 19.67 -11.90
N ALA A 197 16.21 20.12 -12.80
CA ALA A 197 15.33 19.24 -13.56
C ALA A 197 16.08 18.31 -14.51
N GLN A 198 17.17 18.76 -15.14
CA GLN A 198 18.03 17.90 -15.96
C GLN A 198 18.76 16.85 -15.10
N GLU A 199 19.26 17.22 -13.92
CA GLU A 199 19.86 16.30 -12.96
C GLU A 199 18.84 15.26 -12.48
N LEU A 200 17.61 15.69 -12.14
CA LEU A 200 16.54 14.80 -11.72
C LEU A 200 16.12 13.86 -12.85
N LEU A 201 15.95 14.38 -14.08
CA LEU A 201 15.59 13.61 -15.27
C LEU A 201 16.65 12.53 -15.55
N ALA A 202 17.93 12.89 -15.48
CA ALA A 202 19.04 11.95 -15.59
C ALA A 202 18.95 10.84 -14.54
N SER A 203 18.67 11.20 -13.28
CA SER A 203 18.51 10.21 -12.20
C SER A 203 17.30 9.29 -12.42
N ALA A 204 16.18 9.83 -12.91
CA ALA A 204 14.93 9.12 -13.10
C ALA A 204 15.05 8.04 -14.19
N PHE A 205 15.82 8.30 -15.26
CA PHE A 205 16.11 7.29 -16.29
C PHE A 205 16.73 6.02 -15.70
N ILE A 206 17.72 6.17 -14.82
CA ILE A 206 18.41 5.05 -14.16
C ILE A 206 17.50 4.38 -13.12
N CYS A 207 16.85 5.17 -12.26
CA CYS A 207 16.05 4.64 -11.17
C CYS A 207 14.74 3.98 -11.64
N GLY A 208 14.30 4.23 -12.87
CA GLY A 208 13.04 3.69 -13.40
C GLY A 208 13.18 2.62 -14.49
N SER A 209 14.38 2.28 -14.96
CA SER A 209 14.58 1.32 -16.07
C SER A 209 15.73 0.34 -15.80
N ARG A 210 15.76 -0.77 -16.54
CA ARG A 210 16.88 -1.73 -16.59
C ARG A 210 17.62 -1.69 -17.93
N ASP A 211 17.22 -0.80 -18.84
CA ASP A 211 17.71 -0.78 -20.21
C ASP A 211 19.03 0.00 -20.32
N ASP A 212 19.99 -0.53 -21.08
CA ASP A 212 21.29 0.12 -21.30
C ASP A 212 21.13 1.53 -21.91
N HIS A 213 20.15 1.71 -22.80
CA HIS A 213 19.81 3.02 -23.36
C HIS A 213 19.44 4.06 -22.29
N ALA A 214 18.90 3.64 -21.14
CA ALA A 214 18.58 4.57 -20.05
C ALA A 214 19.83 5.12 -19.36
N PHE A 215 20.92 4.35 -19.30
CA PHE A 215 22.20 4.81 -18.76
C PHE A 215 22.83 5.86 -19.68
N ASP A 216 22.78 5.65 -20.99
CA ASP A 216 23.29 6.61 -21.97
C ASP A 216 22.49 7.93 -21.94
N GLN A 217 21.16 7.85 -21.87
CA GLN A 217 20.31 9.04 -21.73
C GLN A 217 20.58 9.77 -20.42
N SER A 218 20.75 9.03 -19.32
CA SER A 218 21.09 9.63 -18.03
C SER A 218 22.42 10.38 -18.09
N PHE A 219 23.47 9.75 -18.63
CA PHE A 219 24.77 10.40 -18.77
C PHE A 219 24.66 11.68 -19.60
N LYS A 220 23.95 11.64 -20.74
CA LYS A 220 23.71 12.82 -21.58
C LYS A 220 23.04 13.97 -20.80
N HIS A 221 22.01 13.68 -20.02
CA HIS A 221 21.29 14.68 -19.24
C HIS A 221 22.14 15.23 -18.06
N PHE A 222 22.93 14.38 -17.39
CA PHE A 222 23.89 14.85 -16.39
C PHE A 222 24.97 15.75 -17.00
N SER A 223 25.59 15.34 -18.11
CA SER A 223 26.59 16.16 -18.81
C SER A 223 26.00 17.51 -19.20
N ARG A 224 24.75 17.53 -19.70
CA ARG A 224 24.06 18.77 -20.02
C ARG A 224 23.86 19.68 -18.80
N ALA A 225 23.53 19.12 -17.65
CA ALA A 225 23.41 19.88 -16.41
C ALA A 225 24.77 20.47 -15.98
N PHE A 226 25.86 19.71 -16.05
CA PHE A 226 27.20 20.20 -15.75
C PHE A 226 27.67 21.29 -16.72
N GLU A 227 27.44 21.12 -18.03
CA GLU A 227 27.73 22.16 -19.03
C GLU A 227 27.04 23.48 -18.67
N LEU A 228 25.75 23.43 -18.34
CA LEU A 228 24.98 24.61 -17.95
C LEU A 228 25.53 25.25 -16.67
N ARG A 229 25.94 24.44 -15.69
CA ARG A 229 26.61 24.94 -14.47
C ARG A 229 27.92 25.64 -14.79
N THR A 230 28.76 25.05 -15.64
CA THR A 230 30.06 25.60 -16.05
C THR A 230 29.89 26.90 -16.85
N ILE A 231 29.00 26.91 -17.85
CA ILE A 231 28.73 28.08 -18.71
C ILE A 231 28.26 29.27 -17.88
N HIS A 232 27.42 29.03 -16.87
CA HIS A 232 26.83 30.09 -16.05
C HIS A 232 27.51 30.29 -14.68
N ASN A 233 28.65 29.64 -14.45
CA ASN A 233 29.43 29.71 -13.21
C ASN A 233 28.59 29.45 -11.94
N LEU A 234 27.73 28.44 -11.98
CA LEU A 234 26.86 28.04 -10.87
C LEU A 234 27.47 26.86 -10.12
N SER A 235 27.65 27.00 -8.81
CA SER A 235 28.11 25.90 -7.97
C SER A 235 27.01 24.85 -7.76
N LYS A 236 27.43 23.60 -7.62
CA LYS A 236 26.55 22.48 -7.26
C LYS A 236 26.49 22.39 -5.74
N ALA A 237 25.28 22.31 -5.19
CA ALA A 237 25.11 22.25 -3.74
C ALA A 237 25.58 20.87 -3.23
N THR A 238 26.43 20.85 -2.20
CA THR A 238 26.94 19.61 -1.61
C THR A 238 26.12 19.23 -0.38
N LYS A 239 25.57 18.02 -0.34
CA LYS A 239 25.03 17.45 0.89
C LYS A 239 26.20 16.86 1.69
N SER A 240 26.42 17.35 2.92
CA SER A 240 27.62 17.03 3.71
C SER A 240 27.64 15.63 4.33
N ALA A 241 26.51 14.91 4.36
CA ALA A 241 26.41 13.64 5.05
C ALA A 241 26.87 12.47 4.16
N THR A 242 27.96 11.80 4.54
CA THR A 242 28.37 10.53 3.93
C THR A 242 27.55 9.40 4.52
N ASN A 243 26.91 8.62 3.65
CA ASN A 243 26.21 7.42 4.07
C ASN A 243 27.06 6.19 3.71
N LYS A 244 27.29 5.32 4.71
CA LYS A 244 28.07 4.08 4.53
C LYS A 244 27.50 3.17 3.43
N ILE A 245 26.19 3.24 3.19
CA ILE A 245 25.51 2.47 2.13
C ILE A 245 25.98 2.85 0.72
N PHE A 246 26.41 4.09 0.52
CA PHE A 246 26.92 4.59 -0.75
C PHE A 246 28.45 4.56 -0.78
N ASP A 247 29.09 3.70 0.03
CA ASP A 247 30.54 3.64 0.19
C ASP A 247 31.19 4.99 0.55
N ASN A 248 30.45 5.84 1.28
CA ASN A 248 30.82 7.22 1.60
C ASN A 248 31.13 8.10 0.37
N ARG A 249 30.56 7.77 -0.79
CA ARG A 249 30.69 8.59 -2.00
C ARG A 249 29.96 9.91 -1.85
N HIS A 250 30.50 10.89 -2.57
CA HIS A 250 29.89 12.19 -2.77
C HIS A 250 29.44 12.33 -4.22
N GLU A 251 28.46 13.20 -4.41
CA GLU A 251 27.96 13.56 -5.73
C GLU A 251 29.08 14.18 -6.57
N CYS A 252 29.17 13.82 -7.86
CA CYS A 252 30.11 14.42 -8.79
C CYS A 252 29.94 15.95 -8.80
N GLN A 253 31.04 16.68 -8.71
CA GLN A 253 31.10 18.14 -8.71
C GLN A 253 31.54 18.72 -10.05
N THR A 254 32.21 17.92 -10.88
CA THR A 254 32.69 18.33 -12.20
C THR A 254 32.35 17.29 -13.27
N ILE A 255 32.43 17.69 -14.54
CA ILE A 255 32.14 16.80 -15.68
C ILE A 255 33.18 15.68 -15.80
N GLU A 256 34.45 15.94 -15.45
CA GLU A 256 35.51 14.94 -15.48
C GLU A 256 35.23 13.80 -14.49
N GLN A 257 34.73 14.13 -13.30
CA GLN A 257 34.31 13.13 -12.31
C GLN A 257 33.12 12.29 -12.81
N LEU A 258 32.22 12.89 -13.60
CA LEU A 258 31.10 12.16 -14.21
C LEU A 258 31.59 11.22 -15.33
N GLU A 259 32.55 11.67 -16.14
CA GLU A 259 33.17 10.88 -17.22
C GLU A 259 33.90 9.64 -16.67
N GLU A 260 34.58 9.76 -15.52
CA GLU A 260 35.23 8.63 -14.84
C GLU A 260 34.25 7.51 -14.47
N ILE A 261 33.01 7.86 -14.11
CA ILE A 261 31.99 6.90 -13.65
C ILE A 261 31.08 6.40 -14.78
N HIS A 262 31.18 6.97 -15.99
CA HIS A 262 30.30 6.66 -17.12
C HIS A 262 30.23 5.17 -17.44
N SER A 263 31.38 4.49 -17.43
CA SER A 263 31.48 3.06 -17.73
C SER A 263 31.00 2.14 -16.59
N ASN A 264 30.76 2.69 -15.39
CA ASN A 264 30.39 1.92 -14.21
C ASN A 264 28.93 2.18 -13.83
N THR A 265 28.05 1.29 -14.29
CA THR A 265 26.59 1.36 -14.05
C THR A 265 26.22 1.44 -12.57
N ASP A 266 26.96 0.76 -11.69
CA ASP A 266 26.68 0.78 -10.25
C ASP A 266 27.05 2.13 -9.62
N GLN A 267 28.16 2.74 -10.04
CA GLN A 267 28.55 4.07 -9.56
C GLN A 267 27.63 5.16 -10.08
N LEU A 268 27.22 5.09 -11.35
CA LEU A 268 26.25 6.02 -11.92
C LEU A 268 24.88 5.91 -11.24
N TYR A 269 24.49 4.70 -10.81
CA TYR A 269 23.29 4.51 -10.00
C TYR A 269 23.39 5.18 -8.62
N ILE A 270 24.55 5.07 -7.96
CA ILE A 270 24.78 5.76 -6.68
C ILE A 270 24.73 7.28 -6.89
N GLU A 271 25.34 7.81 -7.95
CA GLU A 271 25.23 9.23 -8.32
C GLU A 271 23.77 9.66 -8.47
N ALA A 272 22.95 8.87 -9.18
CA ALA A 272 21.52 9.12 -9.31
C ALA A 272 20.80 9.16 -7.96
N LEU A 273 21.10 8.25 -7.03
CA LEU A 273 20.49 8.26 -5.70
C LEU A 273 20.91 9.48 -4.87
N LEU A 274 22.17 9.88 -4.93
CA LEU A 274 22.67 11.08 -4.23
C LEU A 274 22.01 12.36 -4.75
N VAL A 275 21.89 12.49 -6.08
CA VAL A 275 21.17 13.59 -6.74
C VAL A 275 19.72 13.64 -6.26
N ARG A 276 19.02 12.50 -6.25
CA ARG A 276 17.62 12.42 -5.81
C ARG A 276 17.47 12.78 -4.34
N GLU A 277 18.37 12.32 -3.48
CA GLU A 277 18.34 12.65 -2.05
C GLU A 277 18.53 14.16 -1.80
N ARG A 278 19.31 14.84 -2.65
CA ARG A 278 19.51 16.29 -2.59
C ARG A 278 18.29 17.05 -3.10
N LEU A 279 17.72 16.64 -4.23
CA LEU A 279 16.64 17.36 -4.90
C LEU A 279 15.26 17.11 -4.30
N LEU A 280 14.95 15.85 -3.99
CA LEU A 280 13.64 15.43 -3.48
C LEU A 280 13.59 15.40 -1.96
N GLY A 281 14.74 15.15 -1.31
CA GLY A 281 14.84 14.95 0.13
C GLY A 281 14.56 13.51 0.57
N SER A 282 15.03 13.17 1.77
CA SER A 282 15.01 11.79 2.29
C SER A 282 13.62 11.27 2.66
N THR A 283 12.63 12.16 2.83
CA THR A 283 11.24 11.81 3.15
C THR A 283 10.39 11.55 1.91
N ASN A 284 10.84 11.98 0.73
CA ASN A 284 10.06 11.89 -0.50
C ASN A 284 9.88 10.42 -0.92
N GLU A 285 8.66 10.07 -1.34
CA GLU A 285 8.28 8.71 -1.72
C GLU A 285 9.08 8.19 -2.92
N GLU A 286 9.31 9.03 -3.93
CA GLU A 286 10.02 8.64 -5.15
C GLU A 286 11.52 8.38 -4.89
N TYR A 287 12.13 9.06 -3.90
CA TYR A 287 13.49 8.74 -3.47
C TYR A 287 13.55 7.37 -2.75
N ARG A 288 12.64 7.15 -1.81
CA ARG A 288 12.56 5.89 -1.05
C ARG A 288 12.26 4.70 -1.98
N TYR A 289 11.36 4.89 -2.94
CA TYR A 289 11.08 3.90 -3.97
C TYR A 289 12.35 3.52 -4.76
N SER A 290 13.16 4.50 -5.17
CA SER A 290 14.44 4.24 -5.87
C SER A 290 15.42 3.40 -5.04
N LEU A 291 15.50 3.61 -3.72
CA LEU A 291 16.31 2.77 -2.83
C LEU A 291 15.83 1.32 -2.83
N CYS A 292 14.52 1.11 -2.66
CA CYS A 292 13.94 -0.23 -2.69
C CYS A 292 14.12 -0.90 -4.05
N TYR A 293 13.93 -0.17 -5.14
CA TYR A 293 14.08 -0.67 -6.50
C TYR A 293 15.53 -1.09 -6.78
N ARG A 294 16.53 -0.30 -6.33
CA ARG A 294 17.94 -0.70 -6.38
C ARG A 294 18.20 -1.98 -5.62
N GLY A 295 17.67 -2.11 -4.40
CA GLY A 295 17.77 -3.35 -3.63
C GLY A 295 17.16 -4.56 -4.36
N ALA A 296 16.02 -4.38 -5.04
CA ALA A 296 15.40 -5.44 -5.83
C ALA A 296 16.28 -5.88 -7.02
N ILE A 297 16.90 -4.93 -7.75
CA ILE A 297 17.84 -5.25 -8.83
C ILE A 297 19.05 -6.04 -8.30
N LEU A 298 19.60 -5.64 -7.15
CA LEU A 298 20.73 -6.34 -6.51
C LEU A 298 20.34 -7.76 -6.09
N ALA A 299 19.13 -7.94 -5.55
CA ALA A 299 18.61 -9.25 -5.18
C ALA A 299 18.44 -10.17 -6.41
N ASP A 300 17.98 -9.64 -7.55
CA ASP A 300 17.88 -10.38 -8.81
C ASP A 300 19.26 -10.85 -9.31
N LYS A 301 20.30 -10.02 -9.15
CA LYS A 301 21.71 -10.37 -9.42
C LYS A 301 22.33 -11.32 -8.39
N GLY A 302 21.63 -11.64 -7.31
CA GLY A 302 22.11 -12.49 -6.22
C GLY A 302 22.98 -11.79 -5.18
N GLN A 303 23.11 -10.46 -5.24
CA GLN A 303 23.85 -9.63 -4.28
C GLN A 303 22.95 -9.26 -3.08
N TYR A 304 22.55 -10.27 -2.31
CA TYR A 304 21.52 -10.10 -1.27
C TYR A 304 21.94 -9.22 -0.09
N ASP A 305 23.21 -9.25 0.33
CA ASP A 305 23.66 -8.46 1.48
C ASP A 305 23.53 -6.95 1.19
N GLN A 306 23.91 -6.54 -0.02
CA GLN A 306 23.71 -5.17 -0.48
C GLN A 306 22.21 -4.86 -0.63
N ALA A 307 21.43 -5.76 -1.22
CA ALA A 307 19.99 -5.57 -1.36
C ALA A 307 19.29 -5.28 -0.02
N VAL A 308 19.61 -6.08 1.00
CA VAL A 308 19.08 -5.92 2.36
C VAL A 308 19.56 -4.61 2.97
N ALA A 309 20.82 -4.21 2.76
CA ALA A 309 21.32 -2.93 3.25
C ALA A 309 20.51 -1.73 2.70
N TYR A 310 20.16 -1.72 1.41
CA TYR A 310 19.30 -0.70 0.81
C TYR A 310 17.92 -0.63 1.43
N TRP A 311 17.29 -1.78 1.63
CA TRP A 311 15.95 -1.82 2.20
C TRP A 311 15.94 -1.46 3.68
N ILE A 312 16.94 -1.89 4.45
CA ILE A 312 17.09 -1.52 5.87
C ILE A 312 17.39 -0.03 6.02
N TYR A 313 18.18 0.55 5.12
CA TYR A 313 18.41 2.00 5.11
C TYR A 313 17.13 2.78 4.85
N GLU A 314 16.36 2.42 3.82
CA GLU A 314 15.04 3.04 3.55
C GLU A 314 14.08 2.85 4.74
N PHE A 315 14.05 1.66 5.33
CA PHE A 315 13.23 1.37 6.49
C PHE A 315 13.63 2.24 7.69
N GLY A 316 14.94 2.47 7.89
CA GLY A 316 15.45 3.40 8.88
C GLY A 316 15.01 4.85 8.64
N LEU A 317 14.92 5.29 7.40
CA LEU A 317 14.34 6.60 7.06
C LEU A 317 12.86 6.68 7.45
N CYS A 318 12.08 5.62 7.19
CA CYS A 318 10.68 5.56 7.60
C CYS A 318 10.54 5.73 9.11
N GLN A 319 11.34 5.02 9.89
CA GLN A 319 11.31 5.10 11.36
C GLN A 319 11.75 6.49 11.85
N GLN A 320 12.84 7.03 11.30
CA GLN A 320 13.38 8.33 11.71
C GLN A 320 12.37 9.46 11.50
N TYR A 321 11.65 9.45 10.38
CA TYR A 321 10.71 10.51 10.02
C TYR A 321 9.24 10.16 10.34
N SER A 322 8.99 9.07 11.07
CA SER A 322 7.64 8.60 11.43
C SER A 322 6.70 8.46 10.23
N ILE A 323 7.25 7.96 9.11
CA ILE A 323 6.49 7.73 7.88
C ILE A 323 5.70 6.42 8.03
N PRO A 324 4.39 6.40 7.76
CA PRO A 324 3.59 5.18 7.80
C PRO A 324 4.15 4.09 6.89
N ILE A 325 4.25 2.87 7.42
CA ILE A 325 4.77 1.72 6.68
C ILE A 325 3.61 0.96 6.04
N ASP A 326 3.61 0.83 4.71
CA ASP A 326 2.63 -0.01 4.01
C ASP A 326 2.84 -1.49 4.42
N PRO A 327 1.81 -2.23 4.85
CA PRO A 327 1.88 -3.67 5.12
C PRO A 327 2.48 -4.50 3.97
N LYS A 328 2.24 -4.09 2.72
CA LYS A 328 2.84 -4.72 1.54
C LYS A 328 4.35 -4.57 1.55
N TYR A 329 4.88 -3.49 2.13
CA TYR A 329 6.31 -3.28 2.27
C TYR A 329 6.96 -4.31 3.20
N LEU A 330 6.40 -4.53 4.40
CA LEU A 330 6.89 -5.57 5.33
C LEU A 330 6.79 -6.97 4.71
N ARG A 331 5.73 -7.23 3.92
CA ARG A 331 5.59 -8.50 3.20
C ARG A 331 6.67 -8.70 2.14
N ARG A 332 7.12 -7.64 1.46
CA ARG A 332 8.24 -7.72 0.51
C ARG A 332 9.53 -8.19 1.19
N PHE A 333 9.79 -7.78 2.45
CA PHE A 333 10.95 -8.29 3.21
C PHE A 333 10.83 -9.80 3.44
N ALA A 334 9.64 -10.30 3.81
CA ALA A 334 9.42 -11.74 3.95
C ALA A 334 9.68 -12.49 2.63
N ALA A 335 9.25 -11.93 1.48
CA ALA A 335 9.55 -12.49 0.16
C ALA A 335 11.06 -12.52 -0.14
N LEU A 336 11.77 -11.42 0.15
CA LEU A 336 13.22 -11.31 -0.01
C LEU A 336 13.96 -12.36 0.84
N PHE A 337 13.69 -12.42 2.15
CA PHE A 337 14.33 -13.38 3.05
C PHE A 337 13.99 -14.84 2.69
N SER A 338 12.76 -15.11 2.24
CA SER A 338 12.37 -16.43 1.74
C SER A 338 13.18 -16.81 0.48
N GLY A 339 13.33 -15.87 -0.47
CA GLY A 339 14.14 -16.04 -1.67
C GLY A 339 15.62 -16.31 -1.35
N MET A 340 16.18 -15.56 -0.40
CA MET A 340 17.54 -15.75 0.11
C MET A 340 17.73 -17.14 0.70
N LEU A 341 16.89 -17.54 1.66
CA LEU A 341 16.99 -18.85 2.31
C LEU A 341 16.91 -20.00 1.30
N TYR A 342 16.07 -19.85 0.27
CA TYR A 342 15.94 -20.85 -0.80
C TYR A 342 17.21 -20.94 -1.67
N LYS A 343 17.77 -19.81 -2.10
CA LYS A 343 18.88 -19.77 -3.06
C LYS A 343 20.26 -19.90 -2.40
N THR A 344 20.53 -19.14 -1.33
CA THR A 344 21.86 -19.05 -0.70
C THR A 344 21.97 -19.87 0.58
N LYS A 345 20.83 -20.29 1.16
CA LYS A 345 20.77 -20.94 2.49
C LYS A 345 21.31 -20.07 3.63
N SER A 346 21.46 -18.76 3.42
CA SER A 346 21.90 -17.79 4.43
C SER A 346 20.87 -16.67 4.56
N ILE A 347 20.76 -16.08 5.77
CA ILE A 347 19.87 -14.95 6.04
C ILE A 347 20.58 -13.97 6.99
N PRO A 348 20.51 -12.65 6.75
CA PRO A 348 21.00 -11.64 7.68
C PRO A 348 20.07 -11.56 8.89
N MET A 349 20.44 -12.26 9.97
CA MET A 349 19.61 -12.40 11.17
C MET A 349 19.31 -11.05 11.84
N GLU A 350 20.27 -10.12 11.86
CA GLU A 350 20.08 -8.78 12.43
C GLU A 350 18.95 -8.02 11.71
N ALA A 351 19.00 -7.95 10.37
CA ALA A 351 17.96 -7.32 9.57
C ALA A 351 16.60 -8.01 9.76
N LEU A 352 16.58 -9.34 9.82
CA LEU A 352 15.36 -10.12 10.05
C LEU A 352 14.73 -9.82 11.42
N PHE A 353 15.52 -9.70 12.48
CA PHE A 353 15.02 -9.33 13.80
C PHE A 353 14.48 -7.90 13.84
N THR A 354 15.15 -6.95 13.18
CA THR A 354 14.65 -5.58 13.03
C THR A 354 13.26 -5.57 12.39
N ILE A 355 13.06 -6.32 11.30
CA ILE A 355 11.78 -6.39 10.61
C ILE A 355 10.71 -7.13 11.43
N ILE A 356 11.05 -8.19 12.17
CA ILE A 356 10.09 -8.86 13.07
C ILE A 356 9.62 -7.90 14.16
N LYS A 357 10.54 -7.14 14.76
CA LYS A 357 10.22 -6.16 15.79
C LYS A 357 9.30 -5.07 15.24
N ALA A 358 9.64 -4.51 14.07
CA ALA A 358 8.83 -3.53 13.38
C ALA A 358 7.42 -4.05 13.05
N THR A 359 7.31 -5.27 12.53
CA THR A 359 6.01 -5.90 12.23
C THR A 359 5.16 -6.08 13.50
N THR A 360 5.82 -6.31 14.65
CA THR A 360 5.15 -6.42 15.95
C THR A 360 4.67 -5.06 16.46
N GLU A 361 5.47 -4.01 16.28
CA GLU A 361 5.08 -2.63 16.60
C GLU A 361 3.89 -2.18 15.74
N GLU A 362 3.90 -2.44 14.43
CA GLU A 362 2.78 -2.13 13.53
C GLU A 362 1.47 -2.84 13.91
N LEU A 363 1.54 -4.08 14.42
CA LEU A 363 0.35 -4.78 14.93
C LEU A 363 -0.32 -4.06 16.11
N GLU A 364 0.42 -3.26 16.87
CA GLU A 364 -0.12 -2.50 18.01
C GLU A 364 -0.77 -1.19 17.56
N HIS A 365 -0.39 -0.64 16.41
CA HIS A 365 -0.80 0.68 15.94
C HIS A 365 -1.82 0.65 14.80
N ASP A 366 -1.68 -0.27 13.82
CA ASP A 366 -2.52 -0.34 12.63
C ASP A 366 -3.58 -1.45 12.70
N LYS A 367 -4.81 -1.04 13.05
CA LYS A 367 -5.97 -1.95 13.06
C LYS A 367 -6.50 -2.29 11.67
N GLN A 368 -6.29 -1.42 10.68
CA GLN A 368 -6.83 -1.61 9.34
C GLN A 368 -6.14 -2.79 8.65
N ASN A 369 -4.81 -2.89 8.82
CA ASN A 369 -4.02 -3.94 8.18
C ASN A 369 -3.51 -5.02 9.14
N PHE A 370 -4.10 -5.10 10.33
CA PHE A 370 -3.70 -6.03 11.39
C PHE A 370 -3.60 -7.48 10.90
N ASN A 371 -4.59 -7.97 10.14
CA ASN A 371 -4.61 -9.36 9.66
C ASN A 371 -3.47 -9.66 8.67
N ASP A 372 -3.13 -8.69 7.83
CA ASP A 372 -2.03 -8.80 6.87
C ASP A 372 -0.68 -8.77 7.57
N ASN A 373 -0.51 -7.87 8.54
CA ASN A 373 0.69 -7.79 9.38
C ASN A 373 0.87 -9.08 10.21
N LEU A 374 -0.21 -9.67 10.73
CA LEU A 374 -0.15 -10.91 11.49
C LEU A 374 0.27 -12.10 10.61
N SER A 375 -0.18 -12.10 9.36
CA SER A 375 0.21 -13.11 8.37
C SER A 375 1.68 -12.95 7.98
N THR A 376 2.13 -11.71 7.73
CA THR A 376 3.54 -11.39 7.49
C THR A 376 4.43 -11.81 8.66
N LEU A 377 4.01 -11.56 9.90
CA LEU A 377 4.72 -11.99 11.10
C LEU A 377 4.88 -13.52 11.16
N LEU A 378 3.82 -14.27 10.86
CA LEU A 378 3.88 -15.72 10.77
C LEU A 378 4.87 -16.20 9.70
N PHE A 379 4.92 -15.53 8.55
CA PHE A 379 5.86 -15.86 7.47
C PHE A 379 7.31 -15.65 7.93
N LEU A 380 7.62 -14.50 8.56
CA LEU A 380 8.96 -14.21 9.09
C LEU A 380 9.37 -15.23 10.16
N ILE A 381 8.48 -15.58 11.09
CA ILE A 381 8.73 -16.63 12.11
C ILE A 381 9.01 -17.98 11.44
N THR A 382 8.26 -18.31 10.39
CA THR A 382 8.43 -19.57 9.64
C THR A 382 9.76 -19.62 8.91
N ILE A 383 10.17 -18.51 8.29
CA ILE A 383 11.47 -18.37 7.62
C ILE A 383 12.62 -18.59 8.62
N VAL A 384 12.58 -17.93 9.79
CA VAL A 384 13.57 -18.16 10.85
C VAL A 384 13.57 -19.62 11.28
N GLY A 385 12.38 -20.17 11.56
CA GLY A 385 12.25 -21.54 12.05
C GLY A 385 12.87 -22.56 11.09
N GLN A 386 12.66 -22.39 9.79
CA GLN A 386 13.23 -23.23 8.74
C GLN A 386 14.74 -23.05 8.60
N PHE A 387 15.27 -21.84 8.79
CA PHE A 387 16.71 -21.60 8.84
C PHE A 387 17.37 -22.31 10.03
N LEU A 388 16.73 -22.27 11.20
CA LEU A 388 17.22 -22.96 12.42
C LEU A 388 17.34 -24.48 12.26
N ILE A 389 16.48 -25.14 11.46
CA ILE A 389 16.57 -26.60 11.21
C ILE A 389 17.92 -26.98 10.57
N LYS A 390 18.47 -26.11 9.74
CA LYS A 390 19.67 -26.43 8.95
C LYS A 390 20.98 -26.26 9.75
N ASN A 391 20.90 -25.95 11.06
CA ASN A 391 22.03 -25.82 11.99
C ASN A 391 23.13 -24.83 11.54
N ILE A 392 22.73 -23.67 11.01
CA ILE A 392 23.66 -22.61 10.55
C ILE A 392 23.63 -21.37 11.47
N ALA A 393 22.61 -21.23 12.34
CA ALA A 393 22.46 -20.05 13.20
C ALA A 393 23.37 -20.08 14.44
N SER A 394 23.86 -18.91 14.85
CA SER A 394 24.67 -18.78 16.07
C SER A 394 23.81 -19.01 17.33
N THR A 395 24.46 -19.41 18.43
CA THR A 395 23.78 -19.58 19.73
C THR A 395 23.21 -18.28 20.27
N ALA A 396 23.82 -17.13 19.93
CA ALA A 396 23.33 -15.80 20.28
C ALA A 396 22.05 -15.46 19.51
N ASP A 397 22.02 -15.68 18.20
CA ASP A 397 20.84 -15.41 17.36
C ASP A 397 19.64 -16.24 17.80
N CYS A 398 19.86 -17.51 18.15
CA CYS A 398 18.82 -18.36 18.69
C CYS A 398 18.20 -17.74 19.94
N ARG A 399 19.02 -17.29 20.91
CA ARG A 399 18.53 -16.68 22.16
C ARG A 399 17.71 -15.43 21.91
N ILE A 400 18.18 -14.55 21.02
CA ILE A 400 17.47 -13.31 20.66
C ILE A 400 16.11 -13.66 20.04
N PHE A 401 16.09 -14.58 19.08
CA PHE A 401 14.86 -15.00 18.42
C PHE A 401 13.84 -15.60 19.39
N PHE A 402 14.25 -16.55 20.23
CA PHE A 402 13.34 -17.19 21.20
C PHE A 402 12.80 -16.19 22.23
N SER A 403 13.62 -15.22 22.66
CA SER A 403 13.19 -14.12 23.54
C SER A 403 12.13 -13.23 22.88
N LEU A 404 12.40 -12.80 21.64
CA LEU A 404 11.48 -11.98 20.85
C LEU A 404 10.15 -12.71 20.61
N LEU A 405 10.21 -13.97 20.21
CA LEU A 405 9.03 -14.77 19.94
C LEU A 405 8.23 -15.10 21.20
N HIS A 406 8.90 -15.29 22.34
CA HIS A 406 8.21 -15.41 23.63
C HIS A 406 7.41 -14.14 23.96
N SER A 407 8.03 -12.96 23.79
CA SER A 407 7.34 -11.67 23.95
C SER A 407 6.13 -11.52 23.03
N ILE A 408 6.24 -11.98 21.77
CA ILE A 408 5.13 -11.99 20.81
C ILE A 408 4.01 -12.95 21.26
N CYS A 409 4.36 -14.17 21.71
CA CYS A 409 3.37 -15.16 22.15
C CYS A 409 2.57 -14.70 23.38
N CYS A 410 3.21 -13.99 24.32
CA CYS A 410 2.56 -13.41 25.50
C CYS A 410 1.51 -12.34 25.18
N ARG A 411 1.55 -11.73 23.99
CA ARG A 411 0.53 -10.75 23.56
C ARG A 411 -0.75 -11.39 23.04
N HIS A 412 -0.75 -12.70 22.81
CA HIS A 412 -1.93 -13.45 22.35
C HIS A 412 -2.60 -12.87 21.09
N TYR A 413 -1.80 -12.42 20.12
CA TYR A 413 -2.34 -11.90 18.86
C TYR A 413 -3.25 -12.91 18.15
N THR A 414 -4.41 -12.42 17.71
CA THR A 414 -5.42 -13.18 16.98
C THR A 414 -5.95 -12.32 15.85
N LYS A 415 -6.24 -12.93 14.69
CA LYS A 415 -6.88 -12.21 13.59
C LYS A 415 -8.19 -11.55 14.05
N LEU A 416 -8.46 -10.35 13.55
CA LEU A 416 -9.65 -9.58 13.94
C LEU A 416 -10.96 -10.21 13.43
N ASP A 417 -10.93 -10.87 12.27
CA ASP A 417 -12.10 -11.43 11.60
C ASP A 417 -12.49 -12.82 12.13
N SER A 418 -11.49 -13.63 12.46
CA SER A 418 -11.62 -15.07 12.71
C SER A 418 -11.16 -15.47 14.11
N LYS A 419 -10.53 -14.56 14.87
CA LYS A 419 -9.86 -14.83 16.15
C LYS A 419 -8.82 -15.95 16.10
N MET A 420 -8.35 -16.32 14.91
CA MET A 420 -7.30 -17.32 14.74
C MET A 420 -5.98 -16.77 15.28
N SER A 421 -5.38 -17.49 16.24
CA SER A 421 -4.03 -17.19 16.73
C SER A 421 -2.95 -17.59 15.72
N LEU A 422 -1.71 -17.13 15.93
CA LEU A 422 -0.55 -17.57 15.14
C LEU A 422 -0.43 -19.11 15.06
N LEU A 423 -0.77 -19.82 16.14
CA LEU A 423 -0.74 -21.28 16.15
C LEU A 423 -1.84 -21.89 15.28
N HIS A 424 -3.05 -21.31 15.27
CA HIS A 424 -4.10 -21.74 14.34
C HIS A 424 -3.66 -21.55 12.89
N LEU A 425 -3.08 -20.39 12.57
CA LEU A 425 -2.62 -20.07 11.21
C LEU A 425 -1.46 -20.99 10.77
N ALA A 426 -0.53 -21.30 11.67
CA ALA A 426 0.58 -22.24 11.39
C ALA A 426 0.11 -23.67 11.08
N LEU A 427 -1.10 -24.03 11.50
CA LEU A 427 -1.69 -25.36 11.35
C LEU A 427 -2.80 -25.43 10.29
N ASN A 428 -3.35 -24.30 9.87
CA ASN A 428 -4.42 -24.26 8.88
C ASN A 428 -3.85 -24.46 7.47
N THR A 429 -4.37 -25.47 6.75
CA THR A 429 -3.99 -25.75 5.35
C THR A 429 -4.51 -24.71 4.37
N GLN A 430 -5.49 -23.91 4.79
CA GLN A 430 -6.06 -22.80 4.04
C GLN A 430 -5.38 -21.46 4.35
N THR A 431 -4.34 -21.42 5.20
CA THR A 431 -3.57 -20.20 5.42
C THR A 431 -2.97 -19.73 4.10
N TRP A 432 -3.51 -18.62 3.61
CA TRP A 432 -3.18 -18.09 2.29
C TRP A 432 -1.76 -17.53 2.27
N VAL A 433 -1.01 -17.91 1.23
CA VAL A 433 0.30 -17.35 0.89
C VAL A 433 0.23 -16.96 -0.57
N ASP A 434 0.15 -15.66 -0.80
CA ASP A 434 -0.06 -15.01 -2.09
C ASP A 434 1.22 -14.92 -2.92
N ASP A 435 2.35 -14.73 -2.27
CA ASP A 435 3.65 -14.54 -2.91
C ASP A 435 4.35 -15.87 -3.24
N TYR A 436 4.82 -15.99 -4.50
CA TYR A 436 5.51 -17.18 -5.01
C TYR A 436 6.82 -17.49 -4.28
N HIS A 437 7.61 -16.47 -3.92
CA HIS A 437 8.85 -16.64 -3.17
C HIS A 437 8.56 -17.08 -1.74
N ILE A 438 7.55 -16.51 -1.09
CA ILE A 438 7.16 -16.89 0.28
C ILE A 438 6.66 -18.35 0.30
N LYS A 439 5.82 -18.74 -0.66
CA LYS A 439 5.21 -20.09 -0.75
C LYS A 439 6.22 -21.24 -0.89
N ARG A 440 7.45 -20.94 -1.34
CA ARG A 440 8.53 -21.94 -1.40
C ARG A 440 8.98 -22.41 -0.01
N ILE A 441 9.03 -21.50 0.96
CA ILE A 441 9.48 -21.77 2.33
C ILE A 441 8.29 -21.91 3.28
N CYS A 442 7.33 -20.99 3.22
CA CYS A 442 6.17 -20.97 4.11
C CYS A 442 5.07 -21.87 3.54
N LYS A 443 5.00 -23.10 4.05
CA LYS A 443 3.95 -24.06 3.75
C LYS A 443 3.27 -24.47 5.05
N TYR A 444 1.95 -24.41 5.09
CA TYR A 444 1.16 -24.76 6.26
C TYR A 444 0.33 -26.02 5.97
N PRO A 445 0.30 -26.99 6.89
CA PRO A 445 0.76 -26.93 8.28
C PRO A 445 2.28 -27.08 8.39
N CYS A 446 2.93 -26.31 9.29
CA CYS A 446 4.38 -26.35 9.45
C CYS A 446 4.78 -26.91 10.82
N PHE A 447 5.36 -28.11 10.86
CA PHE A 447 5.82 -28.74 12.10
C PHE A 447 6.81 -27.86 12.88
N GLN A 448 7.79 -27.29 12.18
CA GLN A 448 8.82 -26.49 12.81
C GLN A 448 8.28 -25.21 13.42
N THR A 449 7.46 -24.45 12.66
CA THR A 449 6.83 -23.23 13.16
C THR A 449 5.96 -23.55 14.37
N THR A 450 5.18 -24.62 14.30
CA THR A 450 4.34 -25.11 15.41
C THR A 450 5.18 -25.40 16.65
N ARG A 451 6.29 -26.12 16.50
CA ARG A 451 7.19 -26.47 17.61
C ARG A 451 7.77 -25.25 18.29
N ILE A 452 8.29 -24.31 17.52
CA ILE A 452 8.91 -23.09 18.06
C ILE A 452 7.85 -22.22 18.75
N LEU A 453 6.66 -22.05 18.15
CA LEU A 453 5.56 -21.31 18.78
C LEU A 453 5.17 -21.91 20.14
N LEU A 454 5.03 -23.23 20.22
CA LEU A 454 4.72 -23.92 21.48
C LEU A 454 5.84 -23.77 22.52
N GLN A 455 7.11 -23.89 22.11
CA GLN A 455 8.26 -23.67 22.98
C GLN A 455 8.30 -22.24 23.56
N CYS A 456 7.85 -21.26 22.78
CA CYS A 456 7.75 -19.86 23.20
C CYS A 456 6.49 -19.52 24.00
N GLY A 457 5.61 -20.49 24.29
CA GLY A 457 4.42 -20.28 25.12
C GLY A 457 3.16 -19.91 24.34
N ALA A 458 3.07 -20.21 23.05
CA ALA A 458 1.82 -20.07 22.31
C ALA A 458 0.73 -20.95 22.94
N SER A 459 -0.47 -20.39 23.13
CA SER A 459 -1.59 -21.11 23.73
C SER A 459 -2.07 -22.25 22.81
N VAL A 460 -1.77 -23.48 23.21
CA VAL A 460 -2.17 -24.72 22.51
C VAL A 460 -3.69 -24.92 22.45
N ASN A 461 -4.43 -24.29 23.38
CA ASN A 461 -5.88 -24.38 23.52
C ASN A 461 -6.57 -23.02 23.34
N ALA A 462 -5.97 -22.11 22.55
CA ALA A 462 -6.66 -20.89 22.14
C ALA A 462 -7.93 -21.21 21.35
N PHE A 463 -8.89 -20.30 21.30
CA PHE A 463 -10.11 -20.47 20.50
C PHE A 463 -10.18 -19.46 19.38
N ASP A 464 -10.61 -19.91 18.21
CA ASP A 464 -11.07 -19.04 17.14
C ASP A 464 -12.53 -18.58 17.37
N ILE A 465 -13.13 -17.90 16.39
CA ILE A 465 -14.49 -17.35 16.49
C ILE A 465 -15.57 -18.43 16.64
N ILE A 466 -15.35 -19.63 16.10
CA ILE A 466 -16.26 -20.78 16.20
C ILE A 466 -15.83 -21.76 17.31
N LYS A 467 -14.97 -21.33 18.23
CA LYS A 467 -14.43 -22.12 19.35
C LYS A 467 -13.65 -23.35 18.92
N ASN A 468 -13.11 -23.39 17.70
CA ASN A 468 -12.13 -24.40 17.36
C ASN A 468 -10.81 -24.09 18.09
N THR A 469 -10.19 -25.14 18.62
CA THR A 469 -8.79 -25.08 19.08
C THR A 469 -7.85 -25.31 17.90
N PRO A 470 -6.54 -25.01 18.04
CA PRO A 470 -5.55 -25.38 17.04
C PRO A 470 -5.60 -26.87 16.65
N LEU A 471 -5.96 -27.74 17.61
CA LEU A 471 -6.16 -29.15 17.35
C LEU A 471 -7.40 -29.43 16.46
N HIS A 472 -8.52 -28.73 16.66
CA HIS A 472 -9.69 -28.84 15.78
C HIS A 472 -9.33 -28.45 14.33
N VAL A 473 -8.56 -27.37 14.17
CA VAL A 473 -8.17 -26.88 12.83
C VAL A 473 -7.35 -27.92 12.07
N ILE A 474 -6.31 -28.50 12.67
CA ILE A 474 -5.44 -29.44 11.96
C ILE A 474 -6.17 -30.75 11.61
N VAL A 475 -7.00 -31.29 12.51
CA VAL A 475 -7.71 -32.58 12.27
C VAL A 475 -8.86 -32.44 11.28
N SER A 476 -9.44 -31.25 11.16
CA SER A 476 -10.49 -30.94 10.17
C SER A 476 -9.94 -30.84 8.73
N SER A 477 -8.62 -30.71 8.58
CA SER A 477 -7.98 -30.62 7.28
C SER A 477 -8.17 -31.89 6.46
N LYS A 478 -8.67 -31.73 5.22
CA LYS A 478 -8.76 -32.80 4.22
C LYS A 478 -7.42 -33.10 3.53
N SER A 479 -6.48 -32.16 3.57
CA SER A 479 -5.16 -32.30 2.96
C SER A 479 -4.23 -33.14 3.84
N SER A 480 -3.30 -33.86 3.23
CA SER A 480 -2.25 -34.60 3.95
C SER A 480 -1.34 -33.63 4.73
N TYR A 481 -0.97 -34.00 5.95
CA TYR A 481 -0.06 -33.27 6.82
C TYR A 481 0.78 -34.21 7.67
N ASP A 482 1.86 -33.70 8.23
CA ASP A 482 2.77 -34.46 9.10
C ASP A 482 2.11 -34.80 10.45
N GLU A 483 1.87 -36.09 10.69
CA GLU A 483 1.21 -36.60 11.90
C GLU A 483 2.00 -36.32 13.18
N SER A 484 3.31 -36.07 13.07
CA SER A 484 4.14 -35.67 14.21
C SER A 484 3.67 -34.35 14.85
N ILE A 485 2.96 -33.51 14.09
CA ILE A 485 2.31 -32.28 14.59
C ILE A 485 1.25 -32.61 15.64
N LEU A 486 0.45 -33.66 15.44
CA LEU A 486 -0.58 -34.06 16.40
C LEU A 486 0.04 -34.53 17.71
N LYS A 487 1.12 -35.31 17.61
CA LYS A 487 1.89 -35.75 18.77
C LYS A 487 2.46 -34.55 19.53
N LEU A 488 3.05 -33.60 18.82
CA LEU A 488 3.59 -32.37 19.39
C LEU A 488 2.52 -31.54 20.12
N LEU A 489 1.33 -31.38 19.54
CA LEU A 489 0.22 -30.67 20.18
C LEU A 489 -0.26 -31.39 21.45
N CYS A 490 -0.41 -32.72 21.39
CA CYS A 490 -0.79 -33.51 22.56
C CYS A 490 0.25 -33.42 23.68
N ASP A 491 1.54 -33.53 23.33
CA ASP A 491 2.64 -33.46 24.29
C ASP A 491 2.75 -32.04 24.90
N ALA A 492 2.32 -31.00 24.17
CA ALA A 492 2.20 -29.62 24.65
C ALA A 492 0.91 -29.34 25.44
N GLY A 493 0.02 -30.33 25.63
CA GLY A 493 -1.18 -30.19 26.46
C GLY A 493 -2.45 -29.77 25.70
N ALA A 494 -2.57 -30.10 24.42
CA ALA A 494 -3.83 -29.90 23.68
C ALA A 494 -4.99 -30.70 24.32
N HIS A 495 -6.09 -30.00 24.61
CA HIS A 495 -7.32 -30.62 25.10
C HIS A 495 -8.02 -31.36 23.96
N LEU A 496 -8.32 -32.64 24.20
CA LEU A 496 -8.94 -33.56 23.23
C LEU A 496 -10.47 -33.58 23.32
N ASP A 497 -11.01 -32.93 24.35
CA ASP A 497 -12.38 -33.01 24.81
C ASP A 497 -13.10 -31.65 24.79
N PHE A 498 -12.40 -30.59 24.42
CA PHE A 498 -13.05 -29.31 24.15
C PHE A 498 -13.91 -29.43 22.91
N VAL A 499 -15.07 -28.78 22.94
CA VAL A 499 -16.01 -28.75 21.82
C VAL A 499 -16.00 -27.39 21.12
N ASN A 500 -16.18 -27.41 19.81
CA ASN A 500 -16.42 -26.21 19.02
C ASN A 500 -17.85 -25.67 19.26
N ALA A 501 -18.22 -24.60 18.55
CA ALA A 501 -19.55 -24.00 18.63
C ALA A 501 -20.70 -24.96 18.21
N PHE A 502 -20.39 -26.03 17.49
CA PHE A 502 -21.33 -27.07 17.05
C PHE A 502 -21.40 -28.26 18.02
N GLY A 503 -20.63 -28.25 19.11
CA GLY A 503 -20.58 -29.35 20.07
C GLY A 503 -19.69 -30.52 19.64
N GLU A 504 -18.86 -30.35 18.62
CA GLU A 504 -17.99 -31.40 18.09
C GLU A 504 -16.60 -31.32 18.73
N THR A 505 -16.05 -32.47 19.12
CA THR A 505 -14.66 -32.58 19.60
C THR A 505 -13.69 -32.71 18.41
N PRO A 506 -12.35 -32.56 18.62
CA PRO A 506 -11.37 -32.84 17.58
C PRO A 506 -11.47 -34.26 17.01
N ILE A 507 -11.90 -35.24 17.81
CA ILE A 507 -12.05 -36.63 17.37
C ILE A 507 -13.24 -36.78 16.42
N ASP A 508 -14.31 -36.02 16.66
CA ASP A 508 -15.52 -36.03 15.83
C ASP A 508 -15.22 -35.44 14.45
N LEU A 509 -14.46 -34.33 14.42
CA LEU A 509 -14.03 -33.64 13.20
C LEU A 509 -12.96 -34.39 12.40
N ALA A 510 -12.19 -35.28 13.02
CA ALA A 510 -11.14 -36.03 12.34
C ALA A 510 -11.75 -36.86 11.20
N THR A 511 -11.31 -36.65 9.96
CA THR A 511 -11.88 -37.37 8.80
C THR A 511 -11.26 -38.75 8.60
N ARG A 512 -9.98 -38.93 8.99
CA ARG A 512 -9.24 -40.18 8.77
C ARG A 512 -9.26 -41.11 10.00
N PRO A 513 -9.43 -42.43 9.81
CA PRO A 513 -9.61 -43.39 10.91
C PRO A 513 -8.34 -43.61 11.76
N ASP A 514 -7.17 -43.50 11.14
CA ASP A 514 -5.85 -43.55 11.80
C ASP A 514 -5.65 -42.41 12.80
N ILE A 515 -6.01 -41.18 12.43
CA ILE A 515 -5.98 -40.00 13.32
C ILE A 515 -6.96 -40.20 14.47
N LYS A 516 -8.17 -40.72 14.22
CA LYS A 516 -9.12 -41.03 15.29
C LYS A 516 -8.53 -42.02 16.29
N GLN A 517 -7.87 -43.06 15.80
CA GLN A 517 -7.23 -44.06 16.67
C GLN A 517 -6.08 -43.45 17.47
N LEU A 518 -5.25 -42.61 16.85
CA LEU A 518 -4.15 -41.91 17.51
C LEU A 518 -4.65 -40.99 18.62
N LEU A 519 -5.68 -40.17 18.36
CA LEU A 519 -6.27 -39.29 19.36
C LEU A 519 -6.94 -40.08 20.49
N LYS A 520 -7.68 -41.15 20.17
CA LYS A 520 -8.29 -42.04 21.17
C LYS A 520 -7.25 -42.68 22.08
N SER A 521 -6.13 -43.15 21.53
CA SER A 521 -5.04 -43.77 22.31
C SER A 521 -4.37 -42.79 23.30
N ARG A 522 -4.48 -41.48 23.04
CA ARG A 522 -3.90 -40.41 23.85
C ARG A 522 -4.92 -39.69 24.73
N MET A 523 -6.18 -40.07 24.66
CA MET A 523 -7.26 -39.44 25.42
C MET A 523 -7.12 -39.75 26.91
N LYS A 524 -6.60 -38.78 27.67
CA LYS A 524 -6.55 -38.81 29.14
C LYS A 524 -7.52 -37.77 29.68
N LEU A 525 -8.77 -38.18 29.94
CA LEU A 525 -9.76 -37.31 30.56
C LEU A 525 -9.39 -37.08 32.03
N SER A 526 -9.19 -35.82 32.40
CA SER A 526 -9.02 -35.47 33.81
C SER A 526 -10.35 -35.59 34.55
N LEU A 527 -10.32 -35.74 35.88
CA LEU A 527 -11.53 -35.72 36.70
C LEU A 527 -12.34 -34.44 36.47
N LYS A 528 -11.66 -33.31 36.27
CA LYS A 528 -12.27 -32.01 35.97
C LYS A 528 -13.06 -32.05 34.64
N CYS A 529 -12.53 -32.72 33.63
CA CYS A 529 -13.17 -32.92 32.33
C CYS A 529 -14.42 -33.78 32.44
N LEU A 530 -14.33 -34.90 33.18
CA LEU A 530 -15.47 -35.80 33.42
C LEU A 530 -16.61 -35.09 34.16
N CYS A 531 -16.28 -34.29 35.18
CA CYS A 531 -17.27 -33.48 35.89
C CYS A 531 -17.93 -32.44 34.97
N ALA A 532 -17.14 -31.73 34.15
CA ALA A 532 -17.67 -30.75 33.19
C ALA A 532 -18.65 -31.40 32.19
N GLN A 533 -18.26 -32.54 31.61
CA GLN A 533 -19.12 -33.31 30.70
C GLN A 533 -20.41 -33.78 31.37
N LEU A 534 -20.35 -34.22 32.63
CA LEU A 534 -21.55 -34.65 33.37
C LEU A 534 -22.50 -33.49 33.66
N ILE A 535 -21.96 -32.33 34.06
CA ILE A 535 -22.74 -31.11 34.31
C ILE A 535 -23.52 -30.72 33.04
N ARG A 536 -22.85 -30.72 31.89
CA ARG A 536 -23.47 -30.44 30.58
C ARG A 536 -24.48 -31.50 30.16
N LYS A 537 -24.11 -32.77 30.21
CA LYS A 537 -24.99 -33.90 29.83
C LYS A 537 -26.27 -33.96 30.66
N LYS A 538 -26.21 -33.50 31.92
CA LYS A 538 -27.35 -33.46 32.83
C LYS A 538 -28.06 -32.11 32.90
N ASN A 539 -27.65 -31.11 32.10
CA ASN A 539 -28.19 -29.74 32.11
C ASN A 539 -28.31 -29.15 33.52
N VAL A 540 -27.31 -29.39 34.37
CA VAL A 540 -27.28 -28.85 35.74
C VAL A 540 -27.02 -27.34 35.66
N GLN A 541 -27.71 -26.51 36.45
CA GLN A 541 -27.40 -25.08 36.55
C GLN A 541 -26.14 -24.87 37.40
N PHE A 542 -25.11 -24.22 36.85
CA PHE A 542 -23.80 -24.09 37.51
C PHE A 542 -23.25 -22.66 37.61
N HIS A 543 -23.85 -21.68 36.93
CA HIS A 543 -23.31 -20.32 36.79
C HIS A 543 -23.11 -19.56 38.13
N ASP A 544 -23.93 -19.83 39.15
CA ASP A 544 -23.79 -19.20 40.47
C ASP A 544 -23.20 -20.14 41.54
N GLN A 545 -22.83 -21.36 41.15
CA GLN A 545 -22.47 -22.44 42.08
C GLN A 545 -20.99 -22.80 42.06
N ILE A 546 -20.25 -22.38 41.03
CA ILE A 546 -18.82 -22.66 40.87
C ILE A 546 -18.05 -21.38 40.58
N ALA A 547 -16.74 -21.38 40.86
CA ALA A 547 -15.88 -20.23 40.56
C ALA A 547 -15.94 -19.86 39.07
N VAL A 548 -15.88 -18.56 38.76
CA VAL A 548 -15.97 -18.03 37.38
C VAL A 548 -14.96 -18.69 36.41
N SER A 549 -13.76 -19.02 36.90
CA SER A 549 -12.74 -19.74 36.13
C SER A 549 -13.13 -21.18 35.77
N LEU A 550 -14.00 -21.81 36.56
CA LEU A 550 -14.58 -23.14 36.30
C LEU A 550 -15.81 -23.06 35.42
N ILE A 551 -16.62 -21.99 35.49
CA ILE A 551 -17.73 -21.75 34.56
C ILE A 551 -17.20 -21.74 33.13
N ASN A 552 -16.18 -20.93 32.86
CA ASN A 552 -15.53 -20.86 31.55
C ASN A 552 -14.90 -22.20 31.12
N PHE A 553 -14.56 -23.10 32.06
CA PHE A 553 -14.00 -24.41 31.74
C PHE A 553 -15.10 -25.43 31.42
N VAL A 554 -16.19 -25.43 32.20
CA VAL A 554 -17.37 -26.27 31.95
C VAL A 554 -18.02 -25.87 30.64
N GLU A 555 -18.03 -24.59 30.27
CA GLU A 555 -18.59 -24.13 29.00
C GLU A 555 -17.81 -24.57 27.76
N LYS A 556 -16.56 -25.00 27.93
CA LYS A 556 -15.69 -25.53 26.85
C LYS A 556 -15.90 -27.02 26.59
N HIS A 557 -16.65 -27.70 27.45
CA HIS A 557 -17.12 -29.08 27.29
C HIS A 557 -18.64 -29.04 27.06
#